data_AF-A0A6J1P4T1-F1
#
_entry.id   AF-A0A6J1P4T1-F1
#
_cell.length_a   1.000
_cell.length_b   1.000
_cell.length_c   1.000
_cell.angle_alpha   90.00
_cell.angle_beta   90.00
_cell.angle_gamma   90.00
#
_symmetry.space_group_name_H-M   'P 1'
#
loop_
_entity.id
_entity.type
_entity.pdbx_description
1 polymer ?
#
loop_
_entity_poly.entity_id
_entity_poly.type
_entity_poly.pdbx_seq_one_letter_code
_entity_poly.pdbx_strand_id
1 'polypeptide(L)'
;MVISESQPPVEGDATSKKAAKKAAKAAEKQQKKAEHKGATTQNEPAEPDISEGKYGALKMIQSNGENRDRVYVDVKDLYVGLEGKDVWVRARLQTSRGIGKQCFAVLRQNSSTVQLLLRVNEQVSKQMVKFVGNITKESIVDINATVAKTSAPVESCTVKLVELIGLQVWVVSSAKPQLPLQIEDAARPETDDPEGLKIRVNQDTRLDNRVLDLRTPANQAIFRLEAGVCKLFRDILTDRGFVEIHTPKIISAASEGGANVFTVSYFKSSAFLAQSPQLYKQMAIAADFDK
;
A
#
# COMPACT_ATOMS: atom_id res chain seq x y z
N MET A 1 -50.43 -60.94 27.85
CA MET A 1 -51.02 -59.87 28.69
C MET A 1 -50.21 -58.61 28.41
N VAL A 2 -50.89 -57.55 28.02
CA VAL A 2 -50.40 -56.32 27.37
C VAL A 2 -49.66 -55.42 28.36
N ILE A 3 -48.49 -54.87 27.99
CA ILE A 3 -48.02 -53.56 28.47
C ILE A 3 -47.31 -52.83 27.32
N SER A 4 -47.72 -51.59 27.08
CA SER A 4 -47.43 -50.68 25.97
C SER A 4 -46.21 -49.77 26.17
N GLU A 5 -45.83 -49.12 25.06
CA GLU A 5 -44.68 -48.25 24.74
C GLU A 5 -44.36 -47.06 25.66
N SER A 6 -43.10 -46.59 25.61
CA SER A 6 -42.81 -45.16 25.39
C SER A 6 -41.40 -44.94 24.77
N GLN A 7 -41.36 -44.35 23.57
CA GLN A 7 -40.18 -43.68 23.00
C GLN A 7 -40.35 -42.16 23.16
N PRO A 8 -39.27 -41.38 23.37
CA PRO A 8 -39.33 -39.91 23.43
C PRO A 8 -39.42 -39.28 22.02
N PRO A 9 -39.98 -38.06 21.90
CA PRO A 9 -40.34 -37.45 20.62
C PRO A 9 -39.14 -36.85 19.86
N VAL A 10 -39.26 -36.88 18.52
CA VAL A 10 -38.36 -36.27 17.54
C VAL A 10 -38.73 -34.80 17.35
N GLU A 11 -37.84 -33.87 17.71
CA GLU A 11 -37.97 -32.44 17.36
C GLU A 11 -37.60 -32.20 15.88
N GLY A 12 -38.61 -31.84 15.08
CA GLY A 12 -38.44 -31.33 13.73
C GLY A 12 -38.81 -29.85 13.62
N ASP A 13 -38.19 -29.18 12.64
CA ASP A 13 -38.80 -28.12 11.81
C ASP A 13 -38.58 -26.61 12.13
N ALA A 14 -37.50 -26.23 12.82
CA ALA A 14 -37.12 -24.80 12.96
C ALA A 14 -35.93 -24.36 12.09
N THR A 15 -34.99 -25.26 11.80
CA THR A 15 -33.74 -24.97 11.05
C THR A 15 -33.93 -24.91 9.53
N SER A 16 -34.91 -25.64 8.99
CA SER A 16 -35.18 -25.74 7.54
C SER A 16 -35.76 -24.45 6.94
N LYS A 17 -36.73 -23.81 7.62
CA LYS A 17 -37.40 -22.59 7.11
C LYS A 17 -36.47 -21.36 7.05
N LYS A 18 -35.48 -21.28 7.96
CA LYS A 18 -34.52 -20.15 7.99
C LYS A 18 -33.47 -20.27 6.88
N ALA A 19 -33.06 -21.48 6.53
CA ALA A 19 -32.17 -21.76 5.40
C ALA A 19 -32.85 -21.45 4.06
N ALA A 20 -34.10 -21.88 3.88
CA ALA A 20 -34.88 -21.61 2.68
C ALA A 20 -35.09 -20.10 2.43
N LYS A 21 -35.38 -19.32 3.49
CA LYS A 21 -35.57 -17.86 3.38
C LYS A 21 -34.27 -17.11 3.04
N LYS A 22 -33.11 -17.63 3.46
CA LYS A 22 -31.79 -17.07 3.13
C LYS A 22 -31.40 -17.38 1.68
N ALA A 23 -31.71 -18.58 1.19
CA ALA A 23 -31.50 -18.96 -0.21
C ALA A 23 -32.38 -18.14 -1.17
N ALA A 24 -33.66 -17.94 -0.83
CA ALA A 24 -34.58 -17.13 -1.64
C ALA A 24 -34.11 -15.66 -1.76
N LYS A 25 -33.66 -15.04 -0.66
CA LYS A 25 -33.09 -13.67 -0.70
C LYS A 25 -31.78 -13.57 -1.49
N ALA A 26 -30.97 -14.62 -1.50
CA ALA A 26 -29.74 -14.67 -2.29
C ALA A 26 -30.05 -14.78 -3.79
N ALA A 27 -31.03 -15.61 -4.16
CA ALA A 27 -31.49 -15.78 -5.53
C ALA A 27 -32.13 -14.49 -6.07
N GLU A 28 -32.98 -13.82 -5.28
CA GLU A 28 -33.60 -12.55 -5.68
C GLU A 28 -32.55 -11.43 -5.86
N LYS A 29 -31.51 -11.40 -5.01
CA LYS A 29 -30.40 -10.45 -5.15
C LYS A 29 -29.51 -10.76 -6.37
N GLN A 30 -29.39 -12.02 -6.76
CA GLN A 30 -28.72 -12.44 -7.99
C GLN A 30 -29.55 -12.11 -9.24
N GLN A 31 -30.86 -12.32 -9.21
CA GLN A 31 -31.77 -11.90 -10.29
C GLN A 31 -31.77 -10.39 -10.49
N LYS A 32 -31.90 -9.59 -9.42
CA LYS A 32 -31.81 -8.12 -9.53
C LYS A 32 -30.45 -7.63 -10.04
N LYS A 33 -29.35 -8.34 -9.74
CA LYS A 33 -28.02 -8.07 -10.32
C LYS A 33 -27.92 -8.46 -11.79
N ALA A 34 -28.60 -9.52 -12.21
CA ALA A 34 -28.63 -9.97 -13.60
C ALA A 34 -29.52 -9.07 -14.47
N GLU A 35 -30.68 -8.64 -13.94
CA GLU A 35 -31.59 -7.69 -14.59
C GLU A 35 -30.96 -6.30 -14.73
N HIS A 36 -30.26 -5.80 -13.71
CA HIS A 36 -29.52 -4.54 -13.82
C HIS A 36 -28.37 -4.61 -14.83
N LYS A 37 -27.71 -5.78 -14.97
CA LYS A 37 -26.68 -5.98 -16.01
C LYS A 37 -27.28 -6.11 -17.41
N GLY A 38 -28.46 -6.71 -17.55
CA GLY A 38 -29.17 -6.82 -18.83
C GLY A 38 -29.70 -5.49 -19.35
N ALA A 39 -30.14 -4.60 -18.46
CA ALA A 39 -30.74 -3.31 -18.82
C ALA A 39 -29.72 -2.21 -19.19
N THR A 40 -28.40 -2.39 -18.98
CA THR A 40 -27.37 -1.40 -19.35
C THR A 40 -26.64 -1.70 -20.65
N THR A 41 -27.01 -2.76 -21.37
CA THR A 41 -26.43 -3.11 -22.68
C THR A 41 -27.23 -2.52 -23.84
N GLN A 42 -27.62 -1.24 -23.74
CA GLN A 42 -27.87 -0.45 -24.94
C GLN A 42 -26.50 0.04 -25.43
N ASN A 43 -25.99 -0.61 -26.47
CA ASN A 43 -24.83 -0.12 -27.22
C ASN A 43 -25.23 1.21 -27.88
N GLU A 44 -25.04 2.32 -27.18
CA GLU A 44 -24.76 3.59 -27.85
C GLU A 44 -23.54 3.36 -28.77
N PRO A 45 -23.55 3.85 -30.02
CA PRO A 45 -22.37 3.77 -30.87
C PRO A 45 -21.21 4.41 -30.10
N ALA A 46 -20.14 3.63 -29.87
CA ALA A 46 -19.01 4.09 -29.09
C ALA A 46 -18.41 5.33 -29.78
N GLU A 47 -18.54 6.50 -29.13
CA GLU A 47 -17.84 7.70 -29.58
C GLU A 47 -16.35 7.37 -29.75
N PRO A 48 -15.70 7.82 -30.84
CA PRO A 48 -14.28 7.57 -31.05
C PRO A 48 -13.46 8.07 -29.86
N ASP A 49 -12.53 7.23 -29.39
CA ASP A 49 -11.71 7.55 -28.22
C ASP A 49 -10.58 8.51 -28.61
N ILE A 50 -10.81 9.80 -28.42
CA ILE A 50 -9.82 10.87 -28.66
C ILE A 50 -8.54 10.77 -27.80
N SER A 51 -8.52 9.87 -26.81
CA SER A 51 -7.37 9.62 -25.93
C SER A 51 -6.73 8.26 -26.17
N GLU A 52 -7.06 7.58 -27.27
CA GLU A 52 -6.38 6.35 -27.66
C GLU A 52 -4.84 6.57 -27.73
N GLY A 53 -4.09 5.64 -27.16
CA GLY A 53 -2.62 5.76 -27.05
C GLY A 53 -2.12 6.73 -25.96
N LYS A 54 -2.99 7.31 -25.14
CA LYS A 54 -2.61 8.16 -23.99
C LYS A 54 -2.84 7.50 -22.64
N TYR A 55 -3.46 6.33 -22.60
CA TYR A 55 -3.65 5.60 -21.36
C TYR A 55 -3.65 4.08 -21.57
N GLY A 56 -3.44 3.34 -20.49
CA GLY A 56 -3.49 1.88 -20.51
C GLY A 56 -2.54 1.24 -19.51
N ALA A 57 -2.29 -0.06 -19.69
CA ALA A 57 -1.25 -0.76 -18.95
C ALA A 57 0.05 -0.78 -19.77
N LEU A 58 1.17 -0.47 -19.12
CA LEU A 58 2.48 -0.66 -19.74
C LEU A 58 2.83 -2.15 -19.79
N LYS A 59 3.68 -2.49 -20.76
CA LYS A 59 4.41 -3.75 -20.72
C LYS A 59 5.35 -3.76 -19.51
N MET A 60 5.69 -4.96 -19.06
CA MET A 60 6.65 -5.15 -17.97
C MET A 60 7.96 -4.43 -18.31
N ILE A 61 8.44 -3.59 -17.40
CA ILE A 61 9.71 -2.88 -17.55
C ILE A 61 10.84 -3.91 -17.45
N GLN A 62 11.50 -4.18 -18.57
CA GLN A 62 12.61 -5.13 -18.70
C GLN A 62 13.89 -4.46 -19.23
N SER A 63 14.06 -3.16 -18.95
CA SER A 63 15.26 -2.38 -19.32
C SER A 63 15.59 -2.37 -20.83
N ASN A 64 14.58 -2.54 -21.69
CA ASN A 64 14.69 -2.58 -23.16
C ASN A 64 14.98 -1.22 -23.82
N GLY A 65 14.95 -0.13 -23.05
CA GLY A 65 15.20 1.23 -23.53
C GLY A 65 13.98 2.03 -23.95
N GLU A 66 12.77 1.46 -23.87
CA GLU A 66 11.53 2.20 -24.07
C GLU A 66 11.36 3.28 -23.00
N ASN A 67 10.89 4.47 -23.39
CA ASN A 67 10.58 5.60 -22.50
C ASN A 67 11.77 6.17 -21.71
N ARG A 68 13.01 5.96 -22.19
CA ARG A 68 14.24 6.50 -21.57
C ARG A 68 14.32 8.03 -21.55
N ASP A 69 13.58 8.67 -22.44
CA ASP A 69 13.44 10.12 -22.57
C ASP A 69 12.57 10.75 -21.46
N ARG A 70 11.78 9.95 -20.72
CA ARG A 70 10.93 10.47 -19.64
C ARG A 70 11.78 10.89 -18.44
N VAL A 71 11.72 12.17 -18.11
CA VAL A 71 12.30 12.74 -16.88
C VAL A 71 11.22 12.86 -15.83
N TYR A 72 11.32 12.06 -14.77
CA TYR A 72 10.34 12.06 -13.68
C TYR A 72 10.66 13.13 -12.64
N VAL A 73 9.65 13.89 -12.28
CA VAL A 73 9.67 14.82 -11.14
C VAL A 73 9.12 14.10 -9.91
N ASP A 74 9.83 14.19 -8.79
CA ASP A 74 9.34 13.67 -7.51
C ASP A 74 8.14 14.48 -7.04
N VAL A 75 7.15 13.82 -6.43
CA VAL A 75 5.92 14.45 -5.95
C VAL A 75 6.22 15.59 -4.97
N LYS A 76 7.20 15.41 -4.08
CA LYS A 76 7.62 16.44 -3.11
C LYS A 76 8.19 17.71 -3.77
N ASP A 77 8.66 17.60 -5.02
CA ASP A 77 9.32 18.67 -5.75
C ASP A 77 8.35 19.35 -6.75
N LEU A 78 7.05 19.09 -6.62
CA LEU A 78 5.99 19.82 -7.30
C LEU A 78 5.63 21.10 -6.52
N TYR A 79 5.78 22.25 -7.17
CA TYR A 79 5.52 23.57 -6.57
C TYR A 79 5.05 24.56 -7.64
N VAL A 80 4.60 25.74 -7.19
CA VAL A 80 3.96 26.77 -8.04
C VAL A 80 4.86 27.25 -9.19
N GLY A 81 6.19 27.23 -9.05
CA GLY A 81 7.11 27.63 -10.13
C GLY A 81 7.17 26.67 -11.32
N LEU A 82 6.49 25.52 -11.23
CA LEU A 82 6.28 24.59 -12.35
C LEU A 82 4.94 24.80 -13.05
N GLU A 83 4.12 25.77 -12.65
CA GLU A 83 2.82 26.06 -13.27
C GLU A 83 2.92 26.20 -14.80
N GLY A 84 2.00 25.54 -15.50
CA GLY A 84 1.93 25.48 -16.95
C GLY A 84 2.93 24.54 -17.62
N LYS A 85 3.84 23.91 -16.85
CA LYS A 85 4.79 22.92 -17.39
C LYS A 85 4.21 21.52 -17.37
N ASP A 86 4.49 20.77 -18.43
CA ASP A 86 4.22 19.34 -18.49
C ASP A 86 5.34 18.57 -17.80
N VAL A 87 4.96 17.66 -16.91
CA VAL A 87 5.88 16.84 -16.12
C VAL A 87 5.45 15.37 -16.13
N TRP A 88 6.44 14.48 -16.06
CA TRP A 88 6.20 13.07 -15.76
C TRP A 88 6.31 12.82 -14.26
N VAL A 89 5.37 12.07 -13.70
CA VAL A 89 5.37 11.65 -12.30
C VAL A 89 5.13 10.14 -12.23
N ARG A 90 5.98 9.42 -11.49
CA ARG A 90 5.76 8.02 -11.13
C ARG A 90 5.36 7.93 -9.67
N ALA A 91 4.15 7.46 -9.40
CA ALA A 91 3.58 7.42 -8.07
C ALA A 91 2.67 6.21 -7.86
N ARG A 92 2.28 5.96 -6.61
CA ARG A 92 1.17 5.05 -6.30
C ARG A 92 -0.15 5.79 -6.41
N LEU A 93 -1.15 5.13 -6.98
CA LEU A 93 -2.53 5.60 -6.88
C LEU A 93 -3.06 5.30 -5.47
N GLN A 94 -3.23 6.33 -4.64
CA GLN A 94 -3.74 6.15 -3.28
C GLN A 94 -5.27 6.02 -3.27
N THR A 95 -5.95 6.98 -3.91
CA THR A 95 -7.41 6.95 -4.09
C THR A 95 -7.77 7.50 -5.46
N SER A 96 -8.89 7.05 -6.01
CA SER A 96 -9.51 7.61 -7.22
C SER A 96 -11.02 7.70 -7.02
N ARG A 97 -11.63 8.75 -7.56
CA ARG A 97 -13.07 9.01 -7.51
C ARG A 97 -13.53 9.62 -8.83
N GLY A 98 -14.17 8.79 -9.67
CA GLY A 98 -14.87 9.24 -10.86
C GLY A 98 -16.22 9.87 -10.53
N ILE A 99 -16.51 11.04 -11.08
CA ILE A 99 -17.79 11.76 -10.96
C ILE A 99 -18.16 12.29 -12.35
N GLY A 100 -19.09 11.63 -13.03
CA GLY A 100 -19.56 12.04 -14.36
C GLY A 100 -18.41 12.14 -15.38
N LYS A 101 -18.12 13.37 -15.83
CA LYS A 101 -17.06 13.69 -16.81
C LYS A 101 -15.69 14.01 -16.18
N GLN A 102 -15.50 13.71 -14.90
CA GLN A 102 -14.27 14.02 -14.16
C GLN A 102 -13.81 12.84 -13.32
N CYS A 103 -12.51 12.74 -13.07
CA CYS A 103 -11.93 11.83 -12.09
C CYS A 103 -10.89 12.59 -11.26
N PHE A 104 -11.05 12.52 -9.94
CA PHE A 104 -10.08 13.03 -8.98
C PHE A 104 -9.31 11.85 -8.42
N ALA A 105 -7.99 11.95 -8.42
CA ALA A 105 -7.11 10.95 -7.86
C ALA A 105 -6.08 11.59 -6.93
N VAL A 106 -5.60 10.82 -5.95
CA VAL A 106 -4.47 11.19 -5.11
C VAL A 106 -3.30 10.30 -5.49
N LEU A 107 -2.22 10.91 -5.93
CA LEU A 107 -0.96 10.24 -6.22
C LEU A 107 -0.06 10.34 -4.99
N ARG A 108 0.56 9.23 -4.61
CA ARG A 108 1.45 9.16 -3.45
C ARG A 108 2.83 8.65 -3.86
N GLN A 109 3.86 9.38 -3.49
CA GLN A 109 5.25 8.94 -3.57
C GLN A 109 5.86 9.08 -2.17
N ASN A 110 6.22 7.96 -1.55
CA ASN A 110 6.65 7.89 -0.15
C ASN A 110 5.61 8.52 0.80
N SER A 111 5.98 9.61 1.49
CA SER A 111 5.14 10.40 2.39
C SER A 111 4.46 11.60 1.72
N SER A 112 4.77 11.87 0.45
CA SER A 112 4.25 13.04 -0.27
C SER A 112 3.08 12.64 -1.17
N THR A 113 2.06 13.49 -1.20
CA THR A 113 0.84 13.32 -1.98
C THR A 113 0.48 14.57 -2.78
N VAL A 114 -0.08 14.37 -3.97
CA VAL A 114 -0.57 15.43 -4.86
C VAL A 114 -1.88 15.00 -5.52
N GLN A 115 -2.76 15.96 -5.79
CA GLN A 115 -3.99 15.72 -6.51
C GLN A 115 -3.72 15.60 -8.02
N LEU A 116 -4.40 14.64 -8.65
CA LEU A 116 -4.52 14.47 -10.09
C LEU A 116 -5.99 14.69 -10.49
N LEU A 117 -6.21 15.55 -11.48
CA LEU A 117 -7.51 15.81 -12.07
C LEU A 117 -7.50 15.38 -13.55
N LEU A 118 -8.48 14.55 -13.92
CA LEU A 118 -8.85 14.35 -15.31
C LEU A 118 -10.27 14.90 -15.53
N ARG A 119 -10.46 15.62 -16.63
CA ARG A 119 -11.76 16.15 -17.07
C ARG A 119 -11.90 15.90 -18.56
N VAL A 120 -13.07 15.42 -18.99
CA VAL A 120 -13.36 15.24 -20.41
C VAL A 120 -13.25 16.59 -21.13
N ASN A 121 -12.42 16.65 -22.16
CA ASN A 121 -12.17 17.82 -23.01
C ASN A 121 -11.75 17.36 -24.41
N GLU A 122 -11.13 18.23 -25.22
CA GLU A 122 -10.69 17.90 -26.58
C GLU A 122 -9.53 16.89 -26.65
N GLN A 123 -8.84 16.63 -25.53
CA GLN A 123 -7.68 15.74 -25.45
C GLN A 123 -7.89 14.50 -24.56
N VAL A 124 -8.85 14.58 -23.63
CA VAL A 124 -9.18 13.58 -22.61
C VAL A 124 -10.62 13.08 -22.84
N SER A 125 -10.77 11.80 -23.14
CA SER A 125 -12.04 11.14 -23.43
C SER A 125 -12.76 10.67 -22.16
N LYS A 126 -14.06 10.35 -22.30
CA LYS A 126 -14.83 9.70 -21.21
C LYS A 126 -14.23 8.33 -20.85
N GLN A 127 -13.67 7.62 -21.83
CA GLN A 127 -13.06 6.31 -21.71
C GLN A 127 -11.81 6.39 -20.83
N MET A 128 -10.93 7.39 -21.05
CA MET A 128 -9.77 7.64 -20.22
C MET A 128 -10.15 7.98 -18.77
N VAL A 129 -11.13 8.88 -18.57
CA VAL A 129 -11.63 9.24 -17.23
C VAL A 129 -12.16 8.01 -16.49
N LYS A 130 -12.93 7.16 -17.18
CA LYS A 130 -13.45 5.89 -16.64
C LYS A 130 -12.33 4.90 -16.36
N PHE A 131 -11.30 4.81 -17.20
CA PHE A 131 -10.14 3.96 -16.98
C PHE A 131 -9.43 4.34 -15.68
N VAL A 132 -9.08 5.62 -15.50
CA VAL A 132 -8.39 6.09 -14.27
C VAL A 132 -9.24 5.86 -13.02
N GLY A 133 -10.55 6.09 -13.11
CA GLY A 133 -11.48 5.80 -12.01
C GLY A 133 -11.55 4.32 -11.61
N ASN A 134 -11.13 3.40 -12.49
CA ASN A 134 -11.15 1.95 -12.26
C ASN A 134 -9.76 1.37 -11.94
N ILE A 135 -8.68 2.16 -11.97
CA ILE A 135 -7.37 1.69 -11.53
C ILE A 135 -7.46 1.34 -10.03
N THR A 136 -6.96 0.16 -9.67
CA THR A 136 -6.99 -0.33 -8.29
C THR A 136 -6.02 0.47 -7.42
N LYS A 137 -6.44 0.72 -6.17
CA LYS A 137 -5.59 1.36 -5.16
C LYS A 137 -4.24 0.65 -5.03
N GLU A 138 -3.21 1.41 -4.70
CA GLU A 138 -1.81 0.99 -4.55
C GLU A 138 -1.08 0.57 -5.84
N SER A 139 -1.75 0.60 -7.00
CA SER A 139 -1.12 0.46 -8.31
C SER A 139 -0.07 1.54 -8.53
N ILE A 140 1.04 1.19 -9.18
CA ILE A 140 2.05 2.16 -9.60
C ILE A 140 1.67 2.67 -10.98
N VAL A 141 1.64 4.00 -11.12
CA VAL A 141 1.23 4.70 -12.33
C VAL A 141 2.29 5.71 -12.76
N ASP A 142 2.44 5.84 -14.07
CA ASP A 142 3.16 6.92 -14.73
C ASP A 142 2.14 7.91 -15.29
N ILE A 143 2.30 9.17 -14.93
CA ILE A 143 1.40 10.25 -15.29
C ILE A 143 2.19 11.31 -16.03
N ASN A 144 1.78 11.64 -17.25
CA ASN A 144 2.17 12.91 -17.87
C ASN A 144 1.05 13.91 -17.58
N ALA A 145 1.38 15.05 -17.00
CA ALA A 145 0.40 16.05 -16.61
C ALA A 145 0.97 17.46 -16.65
N THR A 146 0.09 18.42 -16.92
CA THR A 146 0.40 19.84 -16.75
C THR A 146 0.23 20.22 -15.28
N VAL A 147 1.20 20.89 -14.68
CA VAL A 147 1.07 21.45 -13.33
C VAL A 147 0.18 22.67 -13.37
N ALA A 148 -0.87 22.70 -12.56
CA ALA A 148 -1.78 23.83 -12.42
C ALA A 148 -1.80 24.32 -10.98
N LYS A 149 -1.87 25.63 -10.78
CA LYS A 149 -2.09 26.22 -9.45
C LYS A 149 -3.52 25.94 -9.00
N THR A 150 -3.67 25.52 -7.75
CA THR A 150 -5.00 25.27 -7.17
C THR A 150 -5.69 26.58 -6.82
N SER A 151 -7.01 26.65 -6.99
CA SER A 151 -7.80 27.82 -6.57
C SER A 151 -7.88 27.96 -5.05
N ALA A 152 -7.82 26.83 -4.34
CA ALA A 152 -7.71 26.73 -2.90
C ALA A 152 -6.79 25.54 -2.53
N PRO A 153 -6.10 25.59 -1.38
CA PRO A 153 -5.25 24.49 -0.92
C PRO A 153 -5.98 23.15 -0.85
N VAL A 154 -5.40 22.10 -1.43
CA VAL A 154 -5.94 20.73 -1.35
C VAL A 154 -5.51 20.09 -0.02
N GLU A 155 -6.34 20.25 1.02
CA GLU A 155 -5.99 19.87 2.40
C GLU A 155 -5.70 18.38 2.62
N SER A 156 -6.23 17.51 1.77
CA SER A 156 -5.98 16.07 1.82
C SER A 156 -4.59 15.67 1.31
N CYS A 157 -3.85 16.58 0.68
CA CYS A 157 -2.54 16.33 0.08
C CYS A 157 -1.42 17.07 0.82
N THR A 158 -0.18 16.57 0.72
CA THR A 158 0.99 17.31 1.24
C THR A 158 1.37 18.45 0.30
N VAL A 159 1.26 18.23 -1.02
CA VAL A 159 1.39 19.27 -2.04
C VAL A 159 0.01 19.89 -2.24
N LYS A 160 -0.19 21.07 -1.65
CA LYS A 160 -1.51 21.71 -1.55
C LYS A 160 -1.78 22.79 -2.60
N LEU A 161 -0.72 23.48 -3.04
CA LEU A 161 -0.79 24.70 -3.85
C LEU A 161 -0.82 24.44 -5.35
N VAL A 162 -0.56 23.19 -5.76
CA VAL A 162 -0.62 22.77 -7.15
C VAL A 162 -1.35 21.42 -7.26
N GLU A 163 -1.97 21.20 -8.40
CA GLU A 163 -2.54 19.92 -8.81
C GLU A 163 -2.03 19.56 -10.21
N LEU A 164 -2.17 18.28 -10.57
CA LEU A 164 -1.77 17.75 -11.87
C LEU A 164 -3.00 17.60 -12.77
N ILE A 165 -2.97 18.20 -13.95
CA ILE A 165 -3.99 18.02 -14.98
C ILE A 165 -3.54 16.91 -15.93
N GLY A 166 -4.17 15.74 -15.83
CA GLY A 166 -3.71 14.52 -16.51
C GLY A 166 -3.82 14.59 -18.04
N LEU A 167 -2.70 14.35 -18.72
CA LEU A 167 -2.59 14.25 -20.19
C LEU A 167 -2.43 12.80 -20.65
N GLN A 168 -1.63 12.02 -19.91
CA GLN A 168 -1.43 10.59 -20.14
C GLN A 168 -1.39 9.83 -18.82
N VAL A 169 -1.96 8.61 -18.80
CA VAL A 169 -2.01 7.77 -17.59
C VAL A 169 -1.73 6.31 -17.89
N TRP A 170 -0.61 5.82 -17.37
CA TRP A 170 -0.13 4.48 -17.63
C TRP A 170 0.03 3.67 -16.35
N VAL A 171 -0.58 2.49 -16.28
CA VAL A 171 -0.38 1.56 -15.17
C VAL A 171 0.93 0.80 -15.39
N VAL A 172 1.93 1.09 -14.56
CA VAL A 172 3.24 0.41 -14.56
C VAL A 172 3.13 -0.95 -13.88
N SER A 173 2.44 -1.00 -12.75
CA SER A 173 2.25 -2.21 -11.96
C SER A 173 0.89 -2.18 -11.30
N SER A 174 -0.01 -3.06 -11.76
CA SER A 174 -1.36 -3.16 -11.22
C SER A 174 -1.36 -3.87 -9.87
N ALA A 175 -2.01 -3.27 -8.88
CA ALA A 175 -2.27 -3.88 -7.59
C ALA A 175 -3.55 -4.74 -7.64
N LYS A 176 -3.62 -5.74 -6.75
CA LYS A 176 -4.84 -6.54 -6.60
C LYS A 176 -5.99 -5.64 -6.11
N PRO A 177 -7.23 -5.80 -6.64
CA PRO A 177 -8.38 -5.02 -6.18
C PRO A 177 -8.69 -5.19 -4.69
N GLN A 178 -8.47 -6.40 -4.16
CA GLN A 178 -8.64 -6.72 -2.75
C GLN A 178 -7.28 -6.66 -2.06
N LEU A 179 -7.12 -5.69 -1.16
CA LEU A 179 -5.94 -5.54 -0.32
C LEU A 179 -6.22 -6.12 1.08
N PRO A 180 -5.24 -6.80 1.71
CA PRO A 180 -5.42 -7.38 3.04
C PRO A 180 -5.60 -6.32 4.14
N LEU A 181 -5.12 -5.09 3.91
CA LEU A 181 -5.43 -3.91 4.69
C LEU A 181 -5.47 -2.67 3.77
N GLN A 182 -6.22 -1.65 4.17
CA GLN A 182 -6.19 -0.34 3.52
C GLN A 182 -5.18 0.56 4.23
N ILE A 183 -4.41 1.33 3.45
CA ILE A 183 -3.43 2.26 4.03
C ILE A 183 -4.12 3.34 4.85
N GLU A 184 -5.30 3.81 4.41
CA GLU A 184 -6.09 4.81 5.15
C GLU A 184 -6.52 4.31 6.53
N ASP A 185 -6.95 3.05 6.64
CA ASP A 185 -7.39 2.47 7.91
C ASP A 185 -6.20 2.19 8.84
N ALA A 186 -5.06 1.77 8.30
CA ALA A 186 -3.84 1.55 9.08
C ALA A 186 -3.12 2.85 9.51
N ALA A 187 -3.36 3.95 8.80
CA ALA A 187 -2.80 5.27 9.12
C ALA A 187 -3.71 6.12 10.03
N ARG A 188 -4.94 5.67 10.29
CA ARG A 188 -5.91 6.41 11.10
C ARG A 188 -5.39 6.53 12.55
N PRO A 189 -5.36 7.74 13.14
CA PRO A 189 -4.99 7.90 14.54
C PRO A 189 -6.04 7.27 15.45
N GLU A 190 -5.57 6.76 16.59
CA GLU A 190 -6.47 6.33 17.65
C GLU A 190 -6.96 7.56 18.40
N THR A 191 -8.22 7.92 18.20
CA THR A 191 -8.88 9.03 18.89
C THR A 191 -10.07 8.50 19.69
N ASP A 192 -10.35 9.14 20.83
CA ASP A 192 -11.52 8.87 21.67
C ASP A 192 -12.81 9.51 21.15
N ASP A 193 -12.79 10.01 19.91
CA ASP A 193 -13.96 10.61 19.26
C ASP A 193 -15.09 9.56 19.10
N PRO A 194 -16.23 9.73 19.80
CA PRO A 194 -17.34 8.80 19.72
C PRO A 194 -18.03 8.80 18.35
N GLU A 195 -17.90 9.87 17.56
CA GLU A 195 -18.51 10.04 16.23
C GLU A 195 -17.57 9.59 15.08
N GLY A 196 -16.30 9.36 15.39
CA GLY A 196 -15.30 8.92 14.42
C GLY A 196 -15.50 7.50 13.91
N LEU A 197 -15.07 7.24 12.67
CA LEU A 197 -14.98 5.88 12.11
C LEU A 197 -14.01 5.04 12.95
N LYS A 198 -14.53 4.02 13.65
CA LYS A 198 -13.76 3.12 14.53
C LYS A 198 -13.11 1.93 13.82
N ILE A 199 -12.98 1.97 12.49
CA ILE A 199 -12.31 0.90 11.73
C ILE A 199 -10.82 0.94 12.08
N ARG A 200 -10.31 -0.17 12.63
CA ARG A 200 -8.91 -0.33 13.02
C ARG A 200 -8.34 -1.61 12.40
N VAL A 201 -7.04 -1.57 12.12
CA VAL A 201 -6.27 -2.74 11.68
C VAL A 201 -5.43 -3.22 12.86
N ASN A 202 -5.70 -4.45 13.33
CA ASN A 202 -4.99 -5.03 14.45
C ASN A 202 -3.49 -5.19 14.16
N GLN A 203 -2.66 -5.11 15.19
CA GLN A 203 -1.20 -5.16 15.06
C GLN A 203 -0.73 -6.42 14.33
N ASP A 204 -1.27 -7.60 14.67
CA ASP A 204 -0.90 -8.86 14.01
C ASP A 204 -1.17 -8.81 12.50
N THR A 205 -2.33 -8.31 12.09
CA THR A 205 -2.66 -8.13 10.66
C THR A 205 -1.70 -7.16 9.95
N ARG A 206 -1.25 -6.10 10.66
CA ARG A 206 -0.27 -5.15 10.13
C ARG A 206 1.11 -5.80 9.96
N LEU A 207 1.52 -6.64 10.92
CA LEU A 207 2.80 -7.36 10.87
C LEU A 207 2.80 -8.48 9.81
N ASP A 208 1.70 -9.22 9.68
CA ASP A 208 1.52 -10.22 8.61
C ASP A 208 1.57 -9.58 7.22
N ASN A 209 1.16 -8.32 7.12
CA ASN A 209 1.12 -7.54 5.88
C ASN A 209 2.08 -6.35 5.92
N ARG A 210 3.26 -6.54 6.54
CA ARG A 210 4.19 -5.45 6.84
C ARG A 210 4.59 -4.62 5.62
N VAL A 211 4.67 -5.21 4.44
CA VAL A 211 4.98 -4.50 3.18
C VAL A 211 3.98 -3.38 2.88
N LEU A 212 2.69 -3.57 3.21
CA LEU A 212 1.68 -2.52 3.05
C LEU A 212 1.72 -1.55 4.24
N ASP A 213 1.80 -2.07 5.46
CA ASP A 213 1.80 -1.25 6.66
C ASP A 213 2.98 -0.24 6.70
N LEU A 214 4.14 -0.64 6.21
CA LEU A 214 5.31 0.22 6.03
C LEU A 214 5.07 1.41 5.10
N ARG A 215 4.00 1.42 4.30
CA ARG A 215 3.65 2.53 3.40
C ARG A 215 2.89 3.66 4.10
N THR A 216 2.41 3.43 5.32
CA THR A 216 1.76 4.48 6.11
C THR A 216 2.76 5.59 6.45
N PRO A 217 2.33 6.86 6.49
CA PRO A 217 3.23 7.98 6.79
C PRO A 217 3.95 7.83 8.14
N ALA A 218 3.26 7.32 9.17
CA ALA A 218 3.84 7.09 10.48
C ALA A 218 4.99 6.07 10.44
N ASN A 219 4.78 4.89 9.85
CA ASN A 219 5.87 3.91 9.72
C ASN A 219 7.02 4.43 8.86
N GLN A 220 6.72 5.13 7.76
CA GLN A 220 7.74 5.79 6.93
C GLN A 220 8.60 6.77 7.75
N ALA A 221 8.00 7.51 8.69
CA ALA A 221 8.72 8.41 9.59
C ALA A 221 9.53 7.65 10.65
N ILE A 222 8.93 6.64 11.31
CA ILE A 222 9.58 5.83 12.36
C ILE A 222 10.89 5.22 11.85
N PHE A 223 10.88 4.57 10.69
CA PHE A 223 12.10 3.93 10.16
C PHE A 223 13.16 4.92 9.68
N ARG A 224 12.75 6.12 9.22
CA ARG A 224 13.71 7.19 8.90
C ARG A 224 14.35 7.76 10.16
N LEU A 225 13.59 7.88 11.24
CA LEU A 225 14.11 8.30 12.55
C LEU A 225 15.07 7.23 13.10
N GLU A 226 14.71 5.96 13.05
CA GLU A 226 15.57 4.84 13.44
C GLU A 226 16.90 4.85 12.66
N ALA A 227 16.84 5.04 11.33
CA ALA A 227 18.04 5.20 10.51
C ALA A 227 18.89 6.41 10.94
N GLY A 228 18.24 7.53 11.29
CA GLY A 228 18.88 8.72 11.84
C GLY A 228 19.59 8.45 13.16
N VAL A 229 18.97 7.70 14.09
CA VAL A 229 19.57 7.29 15.36
C VAL A 229 20.84 6.47 15.13
N CYS A 230 20.78 5.44 14.28
CA CYS A 230 21.95 4.62 13.95
C CYS A 230 23.07 5.42 13.27
N LYS A 231 22.72 6.40 12.43
CA LYS A 231 23.70 7.31 11.80
C LYS A 231 24.36 8.20 12.86
N LEU A 232 23.58 8.90 13.68
CA LEU A 232 24.10 9.79 14.71
C LEU A 232 24.95 9.06 15.74
N PHE A 233 24.55 7.85 16.14
CA PHE A 233 25.34 6.99 17.02
C PHE A 233 26.72 6.71 16.43
N ARG A 234 26.79 6.31 15.16
CA ARG A 234 28.06 6.04 14.47
C ARG A 234 28.90 7.31 14.32
N ASP A 235 28.31 8.38 13.81
CA ASP A 235 29.01 9.66 13.59
C ASP A 235 29.66 10.17 14.89
N ILE A 236 28.92 10.18 16.00
CA ILE A 236 29.44 10.64 17.30
C ILE A 236 30.58 9.76 17.81
N LEU A 237 30.50 8.44 17.62
CA LEU A 237 31.56 7.53 18.05
C LEU A 237 32.79 7.63 17.15
N THR A 238 32.61 7.74 15.83
CA THR A 238 33.69 7.98 14.88
C THR A 238 34.43 9.29 15.19
N ASP A 239 33.70 10.38 15.48
CA ASP A 239 34.30 11.67 15.88
C ASP A 239 35.11 11.57 17.19
N ARG A 240 34.80 10.58 18.04
CA ARG A 240 35.52 10.26 19.28
C ARG A 240 36.64 9.23 19.11
N GLY A 241 36.92 8.84 17.86
CA GLY A 241 37.99 7.90 17.52
C GLY A 241 37.65 6.42 17.70
N PHE A 242 36.37 6.06 17.82
CA PHE A 242 35.95 4.65 17.88
C PHE A 242 36.08 3.99 16.51
N VAL A 243 36.46 2.70 16.51
CA VAL A 243 36.56 1.86 15.32
C VAL A 243 35.33 0.95 15.21
N GLU A 244 34.61 1.01 14.09
CA GLU A 244 33.49 0.11 13.84
C GLU A 244 33.97 -1.34 13.64
N ILE A 245 33.41 -2.29 14.41
CA ILE A 245 33.73 -3.71 14.32
C ILE A 245 32.53 -4.55 13.86
N HIS A 246 32.80 -5.61 13.09
CA HIS A 246 31.79 -6.55 12.60
C HIS A 246 32.09 -7.95 13.16
N THR A 247 31.32 -8.35 14.17
CA THR A 247 31.54 -9.61 14.90
C THR A 247 30.65 -10.74 14.36
N PRO A 248 31.06 -12.01 14.49
CA PRO A 248 30.21 -13.12 14.08
C PRO A 248 28.96 -13.21 14.95
N LYS A 249 27.83 -13.57 14.33
CA LYS A 249 26.53 -13.77 15.00
C LYS A 249 26.18 -15.25 15.18
N ILE A 250 27.00 -16.14 14.62
CA ILE A 250 26.96 -17.59 14.80
C ILE A 250 28.21 -17.99 15.58
N ILE A 251 28.03 -18.70 16.70
CA ILE A 251 29.09 -19.07 17.64
C ILE A 251 29.07 -20.57 17.94
N SER A 252 30.22 -21.13 18.29
CA SER A 252 30.38 -22.58 18.50
C SER A 252 29.78 -23.08 19.82
N ALA A 253 29.59 -22.20 20.79
CA ALA A 253 29.06 -22.54 22.11
C ALA A 253 28.13 -21.43 22.62
N ALA A 254 27.21 -21.77 23.52
CA ALA A 254 26.37 -20.81 24.21
C ALA A 254 27.25 -19.82 25.02
N SER A 255 27.17 -18.53 24.70
CA SER A 255 28.05 -17.51 25.28
C SER A 255 27.64 -17.03 26.69
N GLU A 256 26.40 -17.27 27.12
CA GLU A 256 25.87 -16.82 28.41
C GLU A 256 25.00 -17.92 29.03
N GLY A 257 25.30 -18.31 30.27
CA GLY A 257 24.56 -19.34 31.00
C GLY A 257 23.23 -18.81 31.52
N GLY A 258 22.12 -19.47 31.19
CA GLY A 258 20.80 -19.17 31.77
C GLY A 258 19.71 -18.75 30.79
N ALA A 259 20.02 -18.60 29.50
CA ALA A 259 19.04 -18.22 28.49
C ALA A 259 18.79 -19.32 27.44
N ASN A 260 17.57 -19.37 26.90
CA ASN A 260 17.20 -20.23 25.78
C ASN A 260 18.02 -19.81 24.54
N VAL A 261 19.12 -20.52 24.26
CA VAL A 261 19.95 -20.26 23.07
C VAL A 261 19.30 -20.83 21.81
N PHE A 262 19.38 -20.08 20.72
CA PHE A 262 18.95 -20.58 19.42
C PHE A 262 20.04 -21.46 18.81
N THR A 263 19.80 -22.76 18.81
CA THR A 263 20.66 -23.74 18.14
C THR A 263 20.38 -23.75 16.64
N VAL A 264 21.43 -23.66 15.84
CA VAL A 264 21.40 -23.78 14.38
C VAL A 264 22.21 -24.99 13.95
N SER A 265 21.68 -25.76 12.99
CA SER A 265 22.45 -26.81 12.33
C SER A 265 23.54 -26.18 11.47
N TYR A 266 24.78 -26.57 11.70
CA TYR A 266 25.95 -26.01 11.03
C TYR A 266 26.82 -27.14 10.49
N PHE A 267 26.58 -27.52 9.23
CA PHE A 267 27.17 -28.69 8.59
C PHE A 267 26.90 -29.98 9.39
N LYS A 268 27.95 -30.59 9.95
CA LYS A 268 27.89 -31.83 10.74
C LYS A 268 27.86 -31.57 12.25
N SER A 269 27.82 -30.30 12.67
CA SER A 269 27.80 -29.91 14.08
C SER A 269 26.69 -28.90 14.36
N SER A 270 26.51 -28.57 15.64
CA SER A 270 25.64 -27.47 16.06
C SER A 270 26.44 -26.19 16.18
N ALA A 271 25.78 -25.07 15.91
CA ALA A 271 26.23 -23.74 16.32
C ALA A 271 25.05 -23.00 16.97
N PHE A 272 25.30 -21.80 17.48
CA PHE A 272 24.33 -21.04 18.25
C PHE A 272 24.30 -19.59 17.76
N LEU A 273 23.16 -18.91 17.89
CA LEU A 273 23.11 -17.46 17.68
C LEU A 273 23.67 -16.73 18.90
N ALA A 274 24.58 -15.79 18.65
CA ALA A 274 25.11 -14.91 19.68
C ALA A 274 23.98 -14.00 20.21
N GLN A 275 23.83 -13.92 21.53
CA GLN A 275 22.83 -13.05 22.16
C GLN A 275 23.26 -11.58 22.16
N SER A 276 24.56 -11.36 22.33
CA SER A 276 25.18 -10.05 22.31
C SER A 276 26.61 -10.16 21.75
N PRO A 277 27.23 -9.06 21.30
CA PRO A 277 28.63 -9.07 20.87
C PRO A 277 29.61 -8.94 22.05
N GLN A 278 29.18 -9.15 23.30
CA GLN A 278 29.95 -8.84 24.52
C GLN A 278 31.35 -9.44 24.52
N LEU A 279 31.48 -10.75 24.27
CA LEU A 279 32.76 -11.44 24.25
C LEU A 279 33.69 -10.86 23.16
N TYR A 280 33.17 -10.67 21.95
CA TYR A 280 33.97 -10.19 20.82
C TYR A 280 34.43 -8.74 20.97
N LYS A 281 33.61 -7.85 21.55
CA LYS A 281 34.07 -6.47 21.80
C LYS A 281 35.16 -6.43 22.88
N GLN A 282 35.12 -7.32 23.89
CA GLN A 282 36.22 -7.43 24.87
C GLN A 282 37.49 -8.02 24.25
N MET A 283 37.36 -9.01 23.36
CA MET A 283 38.48 -9.54 22.60
C MET A 283 39.13 -8.48 21.70
N ALA A 284 38.34 -7.56 21.14
CA ALA A 284 38.87 -6.43 20.37
C ALA A 284 39.73 -5.51 21.25
N ILE A 285 39.26 -5.16 22.46
CA ILE A 285 40.09 -4.39 23.41
C ILE A 285 41.41 -5.12 23.73
N ALA A 286 41.36 -6.43 23.94
CA ALA A 286 42.55 -7.25 24.17
C ALA A 286 43.47 -7.40 22.93
N ALA A 287 42.99 -6.98 21.76
CA ALA A 287 43.71 -6.97 20.48
C ALA A 287 44.06 -5.55 20.04
N ASP A 288 44.31 -4.65 21.00
CA ASP A 288 44.76 -3.27 20.82
C ASP A 288 43.77 -2.31 20.12
N PHE A 289 42.49 -2.68 20.04
CA PHE A 289 41.45 -1.70 19.70
C PHE A 289 41.12 -0.86 20.95
N ASP A 290 41.62 0.37 21.03
CA ASP A 290 41.36 1.26 22.18
C ASP A 290 39.85 1.50 22.39
N LYS A 291 39.14 1.89 21.31
CA LYS A 291 37.70 2.25 21.33
C LYS A 291 37.00 1.83 20.06
#